data_AF-A0A0G4KNL9-F1
#
_entry.id   AF-A0A0G4KNL9-F1
#
_cell.length_a   1.000
_cell.length_b   1.000
_cell.length_c   1.000
_cell.angle_alpha   90.00
_cell.angle_beta   90.00
_cell.angle_gamma   90.00
#
_symmetry.space_group_name_H-M   'P 1'
#
loop_
_entity.id
_entity.type
_entity.pdbx_description
1 polymer ?
#
loop_
_entity_poly.entity_id
_entity_poly.type
_entity_poly.pdbx_seq_one_letter_code
_entity_poly.pdbx_strand_id
1 'polypeptide(L)'
;MIGWQGMRLTGEVRRDQSIATPQLKNSQYRKIERQTRHFNPLRVPRALAAELPFKSQIVQTKKQKKETYMQKRAVMSTKEEKRAKNLMQQLTTIRNEKVAKRAAKKEEQRAAYRKKIADGEAKKEEREKKESKEFWRKEGRKRQSADDSGASRKRRK
;
A
#
# COMPACT_ATOMS: atom_id res chain seq x y z
N MET A 1 -9.98 67.39 -13.31
CA MET A 1 -9.53 66.03 -12.96
C MET A 1 -10.00 65.75 -11.55
N ILE A 2 -11.24 65.28 -11.38
CA ILE A 2 -11.89 65.07 -10.08
C ILE A 2 -12.39 63.63 -10.07
N GLY A 3 -11.72 62.80 -9.30
CA GLY A 3 -12.00 61.37 -9.14
C GLY A 3 -10.98 60.77 -8.17
N TRP A 4 -11.41 59.86 -7.31
CA TRP A 4 -10.55 59.22 -6.32
C TRP A 4 -9.45 58.39 -7.00
N GLN A 5 -8.20 58.66 -6.64
CA GLN A 5 -7.05 57.92 -7.15
C GLN A 5 -6.62 56.85 -6.14
N GLY A 6 -6.96 55.61 -6.43
CA GLY A 6 -6.56 54.45 -5.64
C GLY A 6 -5.08 54.09 -5.79
N MET A 7 -4.57 53.29 -4.84
CA MET A 7 -3.21 52.76 -4.90
C MET A 7 -3.07 51.76 -6.06
N ARG A 8 -1.98 51.87 -6.84
CA ARG A 8 -1.67 50.96 -7.98
C ARG A 8 -1.35 49.54 -7.50
N LEU A 9 -1.58 48.54 -8.36
CA LEU A 9 -1.26 47.15 -8.05
C LEU A 9 0.26 46.91 -8.06
N THR A 10 0.73 45.95 -7.27
CA THR A 10 2.16 45.56 -7.24
C THR A 10 2.66 45.05 -8.59
N GLY A 11 1.79 44.40 -9.37
CA GLY A 11 2.09 43.98 -10.74
C GLY A 11 2.24 45.15 -11.71
N GLU A 12 1.37 46.17 -11.60
CA GLU A 12 1.42 47.38 -12.43
C GLU A 12 2.67 48.22 -12.12
N VAL A 13 2.95 48.46 -10.84
CA VAL A 13 4.15 49.19 -10.40
C VAL A 13 5.43 48.49 -10.88
N ARG A 14 5.50 47.17 -10.77
CA ARG A 14 6.66 46.38 -11.25
C ARG A 14 6.81 46.44 -12.77
N ARG A 15 5.70 46.45 -13.52
CA ARG A 15 5.70 46.58 -14.97
C ARG A 15 6.21 47.95 -15.41
N ASP A 16 5.67 49.03 -14.82
CA ASP A 16 6.06 50.42 -15.14
C ASP A 16 7.52 50.71 -14.77
N GLN A 17 7.99 50.16 -13.63
CA GLN A 17 9.37 50.33 -13.15
C GLN A 17 10.34 49.27 -13.71
N SER A 18 9.88 48.35 -14.56
CA SER A 18 10.68 47.25 -15.14
C SER A 18 11.39 46.35 -14.09
N ILE A 19 10.75 46.10 -12.95
CA ILE A 19 11.28 45.26 -11.86
C ILE A 19 10.73 43.83 -11.99
N ALA A 20 11.62 42.83 -12.05
CA ALA A 20 11.24 41.42 -12.11
C ALA A 20 10.56 40.95 -10.80
N THR A 21 9.61 40.02 -10.93
CA THR A 21 8.98 39.40 -9.75
C THR A 21 9.98 38.48 -9.06
N PRO A 22 10.23 38.61 -7.74
CA PRO A 22 11.16 37.76 -7.04
C PRO A 22 10.64 36.31 -7.03
N GLN A 23 11.42 35.39 -7.60
CA GLN A 23 11.16 33.96 -7.50
C GLN A 23 12.36 33.26 -6.85
N LEU A 24 12.13 32.65 -5.70
CA LEU A 24 13.14 31.89 -4.98
C LEU A 24 13.37 30.55 -5.69
N LYS A 25 14.62 30.28 -6.09
CA LYS A 25 15.00 29.06 -6.83
C LYS A 25 14.62 27.76 -6.11
N ASN A 26 14.59 27.78 -4.78
CA ASN A 26 14.26 26.63 -3.93
C ASN A 26 12.75 26.49 -3.63
N SER A 27 11.95 27.53 -3.89
CA SER A 27 10.49 27.49 -3.76
C SER A 27 9.79 26.95 -5.01
N GLN A 28 10.51 26.88 -6.13
CA GLN A 28 9.99 26.32 -7.36
C GLN A 28 9.91 24.79 -7.25
N TYR A 29 8.72 24.23 -7.48
CA TYR A 29 8.53 22.78 -7.53
C TYR A 29 9.44 22.15 -8.59
N ARG A 30 10.01 20.99 -8.25
CA ARG A 30 10.85 20.19 -9.14
C ARG A 30 10.40 18.75 -9.10
N LYS A 31 10.65 18.02 -10.19
CA LYS A 31 10.46 16.57 -10.20
C LYS A 31 11.48 15.93 -9.24
N ILE A 32 10.97 15.24 -8.22
CA ILE A 32 11.81 14.51 -7.26
C ILE A 32 11.91 13.06 -7.73
N GLU A 33 13.11 12.63 -8.13
CA GLU A 33 13.37 11.24 -8.48
C GLU A 33 13.70 10.43 -7.23
N ARG A 34 12.80 9.52 -6.87
CA ARG A 34 12.95 8.68 -5.68
C ARG A 34 13.62 7.36 -6.06
N GLN A 35 14.81 7.13 -5.52
CA GLN A 35 15.47 5.83 -5.66
C GLN A 35 14.74 4.75 -4.85
N THR A 36 14.80 3.51 -5.33
CA THR A 36 14.23 2.36 -4.62
C THR A 36 15.04 2.10 -3.35
N ARG A 37 14.38 2.20 -2.19
CA ARG A 37 15.04 2.00 -0.89
C ARG A 37 15.23 0.50 -0.65
N HIS A 38 16.49 0.08 -0.52
CA HIS A 38 16.85 -1.26 -0.10
C HIS A 38 17.28 -1.20 1.37
N PHE A 39 16.66 -2.01 2.22
CA PHE A 39 16.99 -2.06 3.64
C PHE A 39 18.07 -3.10 3.89
N ASN A 40 18.87 -2.87 4.93
CA ASN A 40 19.85 -3.86 5.37
C ASN A 40 19.12 -5.14 5.83
N PRO A 41 19.72 -6.33 5.61
CA PRO A 41 19.17 -7.57 6.10
C PRO A 41 19.16 -7.60 7.63
N LEU A 42 18.31 -8.44 8.21
CA LEU A 42 18.21 -8.62 9.66
C LEU A 42 19.54 -9.14 10.25
N ARG A 43 20.11 -8.40 11.20
CA ARG A 43 21.34 -8.77 11.91
C ARG A 43 21.02 -9.20 13.34
N VAL A 44 21.03 -10.50 13.58
CA VAL A 44 20.82 -11.06 14.93
C VAL A 44 22.13 -10.97 15.74
N PRO A 45 22.09 -10.44 16.98
CA PRO A 45 23.22 -10.47 17.89
C PRO A 45 23.76 -11.88 18.13
N ARG A 46 25.09 -12.02 18.26
CA ARG A 46 25.74 -13.33 18.41
C ARG A 46 25.35 -14.05 19.70
N ALA A 47 25.19 -13.30 20.80
CA ALA A 47 24.76 -13.85 22.09
C ALA A 47 23.37 -14.50 21.95
N LEU A 48 22.39 -13.75 21.44
CA LEU A 48 21.05 -14.28 21.18
C LEU A 48 21.06 -15.47 20.24
N ALA A 49 21.82 -15.41 19.14
CA ALA A 49 21.90 -16.51 18.19
C ALA A 49 22.42 -17.83 18.80
N ALA A 50 23.23 -17.75 19.87
CA ALA A 50 23.73 -18.92 20.59
C ALA A 50 22.72 -19.48 21.61
N GLU A 51 21.90 -18.62 22.22
CA GLU A 51 20.90 -18.98 23.23
C GLU A 51 19.57 -19.47 22.64
N LEU A 52 19.35 -19.29 21.33
CA LEU A 52 18.12 -19.73 20.66
C LEU A 52 17.91 -21.26 20.79
N PRO A 53 16.67 -21.72 21.03
CA PRO A 53 16.33 -23.14 20.99
C PRO A 53 16.70 -23.79 19.65
N PHE A 54 17.05 -25.08 19.69
CA PHE A 54 17.53 -25.83 18.51
C PHE A 54 16.62 -25.70 17.28
N LYS A 55 15.30 -25.74 17.46
CA LYS A 55 14.33 -25.65 16.36
C LYS A 55 14.37 -24.29 15.64
N SER A 56 14.69 -23.23 16.37
CA SER A 56 14.75 -21.84 15.88
C SER A 56 16.17 -21.37 15.55
N GLN A 57 17.17 -22.24 15.64
CA GLN A 57 18.56 -21.88 15.43
C GLN A 57 18.81 -21.52 13.95
N ILE A 58 19.45 -20.38 13.72
CA ILE A 58 19.70 -19.86 12.38
C ILE A 58 20.91 -20.57 11.78
N VAL A 59 20.67 -21.39 10.73
CA VAL A 59 21.73 -22.08 10.00
C VAL A 59 22.28 -21.19 8.90
N GLN A 60 23.52 -20.72 9.09
CA GLN A 60 24.25 -19.95 8.07
C GLN A 60 25.59 -20.62 7.77
N THR A 61 25.79 -21.02 6.51
CA THR A 61 27.06 -21.58 6.06
C THR A 61 28.10 -20.46 5.89
N LYS A 62 29.33 -20.73 6.33
CA LYS A 62 30.45 -19.81 6.12
C LYS A 62 30.93 -19.93 4.67
N LYS A 63 31.28 -18.80 4.04
CA LYS A 63 31.94 -18.81 2.73
C LYS A 63 33.24 -19.61 2.81
N GLN A 64 33.47 -20.51 1.85
CA GLN A 64 34.70 -21.28 1.74
C GLN A 64 35.88 -20.32 1.48
N LYS A 65 36.96 -20.47 2.26
CA LYS A 65 38.17 -19.64 2.12
C LYS A 65 39.26 -20.26 1.25
N LYS A 66 39.29 -21.60 1.17
CA LYS A 66 40.30 -22.37 0.43
C LYS A 66 39.64 -23.01 -0.78
N GLU A 67 40.36 -23.05 -1.89
CA GLU A 67 39.90 -23.75 -3.08
C GLU A 67 39.94 -25.27 -2.87
N THR A 68 38.80 -25.89 -3.11
CA THR A 68 38.65 -27.35 -3.04
C THR A 68 39.24 -28.01 -4.28
N TYR A 69 39.61 -29.29 -4.17
CA TYR A 69 40.10 -30.06 -5.32
C TYR A 69 39.12 -30.06 -6.50
N MET A 70 37.81 -30.08 -6.22
CA MET A 70 36.74 -30.00 -7.23
C MET A 70 36.76 -28.68 -8.01
N GLN A 71 37.07 -27.57 -7.35
CA GLN A 71 37.15 -26.25 -7.99
C GLN A 71 38.40 -26.15 -8.87
N LYS A 72 39.53 -26.69 -8.40
CA LYS A 72 40.79 -26.68 -9.16
C LYS A 72 40.74 -27.51 -10.43
N ARG A 73 40.07 -28.67 -10.36
CA ARG A 73 39.90 -29.57 -11.51
C ARG A 73 38.73 -29.20 -12.43
N ALA A 74 38.04 -28.10 -12.17
CA ALA A 74 36.92 -27.67 -12.99
C ALA A 74 37.42 -27.23 -14.37
N VAL A 75 36.83 -27.79 -15.42
CA VAL A 75 37.17 -27.45 -16.81
C VAL A 75 36.64 -26.05 -17.13
N MET A 76 37.48 -25.21 -17.74
CA MET A 76 37.07 -23.87 -18.18
C MET A 76 36.06 -23.99 -19.33
N SER A 77 34.91 -23.32 -19.20
CA SER A 77 33.89 -23.32 -20.25
C SER A 77 34.39 -22.66 -21.54
N THR A 78 33.94 -23.20 -22.67
CA THR A 78 34.25 -22.66 -24.00
C THR A 78 33.56 -21.30 -24.21
N LYS A 79 33.99 -20.55 -25.23
CA LYS A 79 33.44 -19.21 -25.52
C LYS A 79 31.95 -19.27 -25.90
N GLU A 80 31.53 -20.31 -26.61
CA GLU A 80 30.15 -20.51 -27.03
C GLU A 80 29.25 -20.86 -25.85
N GLU A 81 29.69 -21.76 -24.97
CA GLU A 81 28.99 -22.09 -23.73
C GLU A 81 28.83 -20.87 -22.83
N LYS A 82 29.86 -20.02 -22.73
CA LYS A 82 29.77 -18.75 -21.97
C LYS A 82 28.72 -17.81 -22.56
N ARG A 83 28.63 -17.71 -23.89
CA ARG A 83 27.59 -16.92 -24.58
C ARG A 83 26.20 -17.48 -24.33
N ALA A 84 26.03 -18.80 -24.46
CA ALA A 84 24.77 -19.48 -24.20
C ALA A 84 24.32 -19.30 -22.74
N LYS A 85 25.24 -19.45 -21.77
CA LYS A 85 24.96 -19.24 -20.34
C LYS A 85 24.54 -17.80 -20.04
N ASN A 86 25.22 -16.82 -20.64
CA ASN A 86 24.86 -15.42 -20.47
C ASN A 86 23.47 -15.13 -21.04
N LEU A 87 23.18 -15.62 -22.25
CA LEU A 87 21.85 -15.51 -22.85
C LEU A 87 20.77 -16.11 -21.95
N MET A 88 21.01 -17.29 -21.38
CA MET A 88 20.06 -17.91 -20.45
C MET A 88 19.87 -17.10 -19.16
N GLN A 89 20.93 -16.48 -18.63
CA GLN A 89 20.82 -15.58 -17.47
C GLN A 89 19.99 -14.33 -17.81
N GLN A 90 20.17 -13.74 -18.98
CA GLN A 90 19.38 -12.59 -19.45
C GLN A 90 17.91 -12.97 -19.64
N LEU A 91 17.61 -14.11 -20.26
CA LEU A 91 16.24 -14.57 -20.47
C LEU A 91 15.52 -14.85 -19.14
N THR A 92 16.20 -15.49 -18.18
CA THR A 92 15.63 -15.78 -16.87
C THR A 92 15.38 -14.53 -16.04
N THR A 93 16.30 -13.56 -16.05
CA THR A 93 16.11 -12.27 -15.37
C THR A 93 14.93 -11.49 -15.95
N ILE A 94 14.85 -11.35 -17.27
CA ILE A 94 13.71 -10.71 -17.96
C ILE A 94 12.39 -11.41 -17.61
N ARG A 95 12.36 -12.75 -17.62
CA ARG A 95 11.17 -13.52 -17.25
C ARG A 95 10.74 -13.24 -15.81
N ASN A 96 11.68 -13.26 -14.86
CA ASN A 96 11.38 -13.03 -13.44
C ASN A 96 10.81 -11.63 -13.20
N GLU A 97 11.39 -10.60 -13.83
CA GLU A 97 10.87 -9.24 -13.75
C GLU A 97 9.46 -9.11 -14.36
N LYS A 98 9.23 -9.73 -15.52
CA LYS A 98 7.91 -9.75 -16.18
C LYS A 98 6.85 -10.39 -15.26
N VAL A 99 7.18 -11.51 -14.63
CA VAL A 99 6.29 -12.21 -13.69
C VAL A 99 6.03 -11.36 -12.45
N ALA A 100 7.07 -10.75 -11.85
CA ALA A 100 6.92 -9.87 -10.69
C ALA A 100 6.03 -8.65 -10.99
N LYS A 101 6.25 -7.97 -12.13
CA LYS A 101 5.41 -6.84 -12.57
C LYS A 101 3.94 -7.26 -12.78
N ARG A 102 3.71 -8.44 -13.36
CA ARG A 102 2.34 -8.98 -13.54
C ARG A 102 1.69 -9.31 -12.20
N ALA A 103 2.42 -9.92 -11.27
CA ALA A 103 1.92 -10.26 -9.95
C ALA A 103 1.54 -9.00 -9.14
N ALA A 104 2.39 -7.97 -9.16
CA ALA A 104 2.12 -6.69 -8.50
C ALA A 104 0.83 -6.03 -9.03
N LYS A 105 0.67 -5.92 -10.35
CA LYS A 105 -0.55 -5.38 -10.97
C LYS A 105 -1.80 -6.20 -10.62
N LYS A 106 -1.68 -7.53 -10.58
CA LYS A 106 -2.80 -8.41 -10.19
C LYS A 106 -3.19 -8.17 -8.73
N GLU A 107 -2.22 -7.96 -7.84
CA GLU A 107 -2.51 -7.69 -6.43
C GLU A 107 -3.12 -6.31 -6.21
N GLU A 108 -2.69 -5.29 -6.96
CA GLU A 108 -3.34 -3.97 -6.98
C GLU A 108 -4.83 -4.08 -7.38
N GLN A 109 -5.13 -4.81 -8.46
CA GLN A 109 -6.50 -5.03 -8.91
C GLN A 109 -7.32 -5.82 -7.88
N ARG A 110 -6.74 -6.87 -7.29
CA ARG A 110 -7.39 -7.64 -6.20
C ARG A 110 -7.65 -6.78 -4.98
N ALA A 111 -6.72 -5.92 -4.59
CA ALA A 111 -6.91 -5.02 -3.45
C ALA A 111 -8.07 -4.04 -3.70
N ALA A 112 -8.15 -3.47 -4.90
CA ALA A 112 -9.28 -2.62 -5.30
C ALA A 112 -10.60 -3.40 -5.30
N TYR A 113 -10.60 -4.64 -5.78
CA TYR A 113 -11.78 -5.50 -5.77
C TYR A 113 -12.22 -5.89 -4.35
N ARG A 114 -11.28 -6.25 -3.47
CA ARG A 114 -11.56 -6.54 -2.05
C ARG A 114 -12.18 -5.34 -1.34
N LYS A 115 -11.72 -4.11 -1.62
CA LYS A 115 -12.35 -2.88 -1.10
C LYS A 115 -13.80 -2.74 -1.57
N LYS A 116 -14.06 -2.93 -2.87
CA LYS A 116 -15.43 -2.88 -3.42
C LYS A 116 -16.37 -3.92 -2.81
N ILE A 117 -15.87 -5.14 -2.57
CA ILE A 117 -16.63 -6.17 -1.88
C ILE A 117 -16.94 -5.73 -0.46
N ALA A 118 -15.94 -5.30 0.31
CA ALA A 118 -16.12 -4.85 1.69
C ALA A 118 -17.12 -3.69 1.79
N ASP A 119 -17.06 -2.72 0.87
CA ASP A 119 -18.03 -1.62 0.79
C ASP A 119 -19.45 -2.12 0.47
N GLY A 120 -19.56 -3.16 -0.37
CA GLY A 120 -20.82 -3.82 -0.70
C GLY A 120 -21.41 -4.62 0.46
N GLU A 121 -20.57 -5.36 1.18
CA GLU A 121 -20.94 -6.12 2.38
C GLU A 121 -21.38 -5.20 3.51
N ALA A 122 -20.65 -4.10 3.76
CA ALA A 122 -21.05 -3.09 4.74
C ALA A 122 -22.43 -2.50 4.43
N LYS A 123 -22.70 -2.18 3.15
CA LYS A 123 -24.03 -1.69 2.72
C LYS A 123 -25.13 -2.74 2.87
N LYS A 124 -24.83 -4.01 2.64
CA LYS A 124 -25.79 -5.11 2.88
C LYS A 124 -26.08 -5.28 4.36
N GLU A 125 -25.05 -5.30 5.19
CA GLU A 125 -25.20 -5.42 6.65
C GLU A 125 -26.00 -4.24 7.23
N GLU A 126 -25.78 -3.02 6.74
CA GLU A 126 -26.59 -1.85 7.12
C GLU A 126 -28.07 -1.99 6.74
N ARG A 127 -28.36 -2.57 5.55
CA ARG A 127 -29.73 -2.84 5.10
C ARG A 127 -30.38 -3.91 5.97
N GLU A 128 -29.70 -5.03 6.19
CA GLU A 128 -30.19 -6.12 7.04
C GLU A 128 -30.46 -5.65 8.47
N LYS A 129 -29.58 -4.81 9.05
CA LYS A 129 -29.80 -4.18 10.37
C LYS A 129 -31.04 -3.28 10.38
N LYS A 130 -31.28 -2.49 9.32
CA LYS A 130 -32.47 -1.64 9.20
C LYS A 130 -33.74 -2.47 9.05
N GLU A 131 -33.74 -3.45 8.16
CA GLU A 131 -34.87 -4.35 7.90
C GLU A 131 -35.23 -5.16 9.14
N SER A 132 -34.23 -5.72 9.83
CA SER A 132 -34.44 -6.43 11.10
C SER A 132 -35.04 -5.52 12.17
N LYS A 133 -34.53 -4.29 12.35
CA LYS A 133 -35.11 -3.30 13.27
C LYS A 133 -36.54 -2.93 12.90
N GLU A 134 -36.84 -2.73 11.62
CA GLU A 134 -38.18 -2.41 11.14
C GLU A 134 -39.17 -3.56 11.35
N PHE A 135 -38.73 -4.79 11.08
CA PHE A 135 -39.49 -6.01 11.32
C PHE A 135 -39.87 -6.12 12.80
N TRP A 136 -38.88 -6.03 13.71
CA TRP A 136 -39.13 -6.08 15.15
C TRP A 136 -39.96 -4.91 15.67
N ARG A 137 -39.85 -3.71 15.08
CA ARG A 137 -40.71 -2.56 15.43
C ARG A 137 -42.18 -2.82 15.05
N LYS A 138 -42.44 -3.34 13.84
CA LYS A 138 -43.80 -3.67 13.38
C LYS A 138 -44.39 -4.81 14.21
N GLU A 139 -43.62 -5.87 14.42
CA GLU A 139 -44.03 -7.04 15.20
C GLU A 139 -44.27 -6.68 16.67
N GLY A 140 -43.41 -5.84 17.26
CA GLY A 140 -43.59 -5.32 18.62
C GLY A 140 -44.87 -4.49 18.77
N ARG A 141 -45.19 -3.61 17.81
CA ARG A 141 -46.47 -2.88 17.79
C ARG A 141 -47.67 -3.81 17.63
N LYS A 142 -47.58 -4.83 16.78
CA LYS A 142 -48.64 -5.84 16.58
C LYS A 142 -48.89 -6.64 17.86
N ARG A 143 -47.83 -7.02 18.58
CA ARG A 143 -47.92 -7.70 19.89
C ARG A 143 -48.48 -6.78 20.98
N GLN A 144 -48.03 -5.52 21.05
CA GLN A 144 -48.59 -4.52 21.98
C GLN A 144 -50.08 -4.25 21.73
N SER A 145 -50.52 -4.16 20.47
CA SER A 145 -51.95 -4.00 20.17
C SER A 145 -52.79 -5.22 20.56
N ALA A 146 -52.18 -6.42 20.56
CA ALA A 146 -52.84 -7.62 21.07
C ALA A 146 -52.94 -7.60 22.61
N ASP A 147 -51.90 -7.14 23.32
CA ASP A 147 -51.92 -7.01 24.79
C ASP A 147 -52.82 -5.86 25.29
N ASP A 148 -52.84 -4.71 24.61
CA ASP A 148 -53.67 -3.55 24.99
C ASP A 148 -55.17 -3.79 24.70
N SER A 149 -55.48 -4.70 23.77
CA SER A 149 -56.85 -5.21 23.60
C SER A 149 -57.36 -6.04 24.80
N GLY A 150 -56.46 -6.44 25.72
CA GLY A 150 -56.78 -7.08 26.99
C GLY A 150 -56.72 -6.15 28.22
N ALA A 151 -56.05 -5.00 28.16
CA ALA A 151 -55.73 -4.19 29.34
C ALA A 151 -56.70 -3.01 29.62
N SER A 152 -57.59 -2.64 28.69
CA SER A 152 -58.50 -1.48 28.86
C SER A 152 -59.80 -1.74 29.65
N ARG A 153 -60.01 -2.94 30.23
CA ARG A 153 -61.28 -3.30 30.91
C ARG A 153 -61.31 -3.20 32.44
N LYS A 154 -60.32 -2.63 33.11
CA LYS A 154 -60.33 -2.59 34.59
C LYS A 154 -59.88 -1.26 35.18
N ARG A 155 -60.72 -0.23 35.04
CA ARG A 155 -60.77 0.91 35.97
C ARG A 155 -62.06 1.71 35.79
N ARG A 156 -63.14 1.30 36.48
CA ARG A 156 -64.20 2.23 36.90
C ARG A 156 -65.11 1.62 37.99
N LYS A 157 -65.23 2.43 39.05
CA LYS A 157 -66.07 2.35 40.26
C LYS A 157 -65.62 1.39 41.36
#